data_AF-A0AAE7IH00-F1
#
_entry.id   AF-A0AAE7IH00-F1
#
_cell.length_a   1.000
_cell.length_b   1.000
_cell.length_c   1.000
_cell.angle_alpha   90.00
_cell.angle_beta   90.00
_cell.angle_gamma   90.00
#
_symmetry.space_group_name_H-M   'P 1'
#
loop_
_entity.id
_entity.type
_entity.pdbx_description
1 polymer ?
#
loop_
_entity_poly.entity_id
_entity_poly.type
_entity_poly.pdbx_seq_one_letter_code
_entity_poly.pdbx_strand_id
1 'polypeptide(L)'
;MAKYEIIYSKSYKKAIKKIDKSLLPEIEYVLNKLANDEILEAKFKDHQLKGEYKDFRECHIKPDLLLVYKKDKDLLILIAFKLGSHSEIFK
;
A
#
# COMPACT_ATOMS: atom_id res chain seq x y z
N MET A 1 9.37 -11.94 13.05
CA MET A 1 8.25 -11.02 13.35
C MET A 1 8.38 -9.83 12.41
N ALA A 2 7.27 -9.35 11.86
CA ALA A 2 7.30 -8.14 11.02
C ALA A 2 7.73 -6.93 11.87
N LYS A 3 8.51 -6.02 11.27
CA LYS A 3 8.99 -4.80 11.95
C LYS A 3 7.85 -3.81 12.23
N TYR A 4 6.86 -3.77 11.34
CA TYR A 4 5.68 -2.92 11.45
C TYR A 4 4.40 -3.76 11.58
N GLU A 5 3.48 -3.36 12.46
CA GLU A 5 2.12 -3.88 12.48
C GLU A 5 1.31 -3.29 11.32
N ILE A 6 0.57 -4.13 10.58
CA ILE A 6 -0.22 -3.68 9.44
C ILE A 6 -1.64 -3.33 9.90
N ILE A 7 -2.01 -2.05 9.77
CA ILE A 7 -3.36 -1.56 9.99
C ILE A 7 -4.04 -1.26 8.65
N TYR A 8 -5.23 -1.81 8.47
CA TYR A 8 -6.02 -1.63 7.26
C TYR A 8 -7.11 -0.59 7.46
N SER A 9 -7.12 0.45 6.63
CA SER A 9 -8.18 1.46 6.65
C SER A 9 -9.54 0.86 6.24
N LYS A 10 -10.63 1.56 6.57
CA LYS A 10 -11.98 1.19 6.09
C LYS A 10 -12.06 1.19 4.55
N SER A 11 -11.34 2.10 3.89
CA SER A 11 -11.32 2.20 2.43
C SER A 11 -10.59 1.00 1.81
N TYR A 12 -9.41 0.66 2.34
CA TYR A 12 -8.66 -0.53 1.93
C TYR A 12 -9.50 -1.81 2.11
N LYS A 13 -10.13 -2.01 3.28
CA LYS A 13 -10.97 -3.18 3.55
C LYS A 13 -12.17 -3.30 2.60
N LYS A 14 -12.67 -2.19 2.05
CA LYS A 14 -13.73 -2.21 1.03
C LYS A 14 -13.16 -2.54 -0.35
N ALA A 15 -12.02 -1.99 -0.72
CA ALA A 15 -11.37 -2.23 -2.00
C ALA A 15 -10.91 -3.69 -2.16
N ILE A 16 -10.24 -4.24 -1.14
CA ILE A 16 -9.73 -5.62 -1.17
C ILE A 16 -10.85 -6.67 -1.34
N LYS A 17 -12.09 -6.34 -0.97
CA LYS A 17 -13.25 -7.22 -1.17
C LYS A 17 -13.75 -7.25 -2.62
N LYS A 18 -13.43 -6.22 -3.42
CA LYS A 18 -13.87 -6.08 -4.81
C LYS A 18 -12.80 -6.48 -5.82
N ILE A 19 -11.56 -6.63 -5.36
CA ILE A 19 -10.44 -6.93 -6.23
C ILE A 19 -10.47 -8.39 -6.70
N ASP A 20 -9.84 -8.66 -7.84
CA ASP A 20 -9.63 -10.02 -8.28
C ASP A 20 -8.76 -10.77 -7.25
N LYS A 21 -9.28 -11.91 -6.78
CA LYS A 21 -8.60 -12.77 -5.80
C LYS A 21 -7.24 -13.27 -6.29
N SER A 22 -7.04 -13.35 -7.61
CA SER A 22 -5.75 -13.72 -8.22
C SER A 22 -4.62 -12.74 -7.86
N LEU A 23 -4.96 -11.50 -7.49
CA LEU A 23 -4.01 -10.45 -7.13
C LEU A 23 -3.65 -10.43 -5.63
N LEU A 24 -4.40 -11.17 -4.79
CA LEU A 24 -4.15 -11.21 -3.34
C LEU A 24 -2.72 -11.65 -2.99
N PRO A 25 -2.11 -12.67 -3.63
CA PRO A 25 -0.75 -13.06 -3.31
C PRO A 25 0.29 -11.94 -3.56
N GLU A 26 0.10 -11.15 -4.62
CA GLU A 26 1.01 -10.05 -4.95
C GLU A 26 0.83 -8.86 -4.00
N ILE A 27 -0.42 -8.58 -3.60
CA ILE A 27 -0.74 -7.54 -2.60
C ILE A 27 -0.15 -7.92 -1.24
N GLU A 28 -0.34 -9.16 -0.79
CA GLU A 28 0.20 -9.66 0.47
C GLU A 28 1.73 -9.68 0.45
N TYR A 29 2.35 -10.06 -0.68
CA TYR A 29 3.80 -9.98 -0.85
C TYR A 29 4.32 -8.57 -0.63
N VAL A 30 3.73 -7.57 -1.30
CA VAL A 30 4.11 -6.15 -1.15
C VAL A 30 3.92 -5.67 0.29
N LEU A 31 2.78 -5.96 0.91
CA LEU A 31 2.51 -5.58 2.29
C LEU A 31 3.51 -6.18 3.28
N ASN A 32 3.85 -7.45 3.11
CA ASN A 32 4.84 -8.13 3.96
C ASN A 32 6.23 -7.52 3.76
N LYS A 33 6.68 -7.27 2.52
CA LYS A 33 7.94 -6.57 2.24
C LYS A 33 8.00 -5.21 2.94
N LEU A 34 6.95 -4.42 2.77
CA LEU A 34 6.85 -3.11 3.38
C LEU A 34 6.84 -3.17 4.91
N ALA A 35 6.13 -4.13 5.49
CA ALA A 35 6.05 -4.33 6.95
C ALA A 35 7.35 -4.87 7.57
N ASN A 36 8.22 -5.51 6.78
CA ASN A 36 9.56 -5.90 7.20
C ASN A 36 10.62 -4.82 6.90
N ASP A 37 10.21 -3.67 6.33
CA ASP A 37 11.11 -2.60 5.89
C ASP A 37 12.12 -3.02 4.83
N GLU A 38 11.73 -4.01 4.03
CA GLU A 38 12.54 -4.49 2.92
C GLU A 38 12.37 -3.59 1.70
N ILE A 39 13.42 -3.52 0.89
CA ILE A 39 13.42 -2.77 -0.37
C ILE A 39 12.48 -3.47 -1.35
N LEU A 40 11.48 -2.75 -1.86
CA LEU A 40 10.61 -3.22 -2.94
C LEU A 40 11.35 -3.20 -4.27
N GLU A 41 11.07 -4.18 -5.12
CA GLU A 41 11.59 -4.17 -6.49
C GLU A 41 11.14 -2.93 -7.28
N ALA A 42 11.99 -2.42 -8.16
CA ALA A 42 11.74 -1.19 -8.93
C ALA A 42 10.44 -1.22 -9.77
N LYS A 43 9.95 -2.42 -10.13
CA LYS A 43 8.67 -2.61 -10.85
C LYS A 43 7.48 -2.03 -10.07
N PHE A 44 7.56 -2.01 -8.75
CA PHE A 44 6.50 -1.51 -7.87
C PHE A 44 6.46 0.02 -7.77
N LYS A 45 7.43 0.74 -8.37
CA LYS A 45 7.48 2.20 -8.45
C LYS A 45 7.12 2.89 -7.11
N ASP A 46 7.59 2.35 -6.00
CA ASP A 46 7.33 2.92 -4.69
C ASP A 46 7.93 4.32 -4.57
N HIS A 47 7.08 5.31 -4.31
CA HIS A 47 7.51 6.70 -4.17
C HIS A 47 6.65 7.46 -3.17
N GLN A 48 7.24 8.52 -2.60
CA GLN A 48 6.54 9.42 -1.71
C GLN A 48 5.60 10.31 -2.52
N LEU A 49 4.36 10.47 -2.06
CA LEU A 49 3.42 11.40 -2.65
C LEU A 49 3.84 12.85 -2.34
N LYS A 50 3.34 13.80 -3.13
CA LYS A 50 3.66 15.23 -3.00
C LYS A 50 2.46 16.01 -2.46
N GLY A 51 2.70 17.24 -2.02
CA GLY A 51 1.65 18.15 -1.54
C GLY A 51 1.08 17.73 -0.18
N GLU A 52 -0.25 17.79 -0.05
CA GLU A 52 -0.96 17.43 1.19
C GLU A 52 -0.78 15.95 1.59
N TYR A 53 -0.40 15.09 0.63
CA TYR A 53 -0.16 13.67 0.84
C TYR A 53 1.31 13.32 1.09
N LYS A 54 2.18 14.29 1.45
CA LYS A 54 3.61 14.04 1.70
C LYS A 54 3.92 12.94 2.71
N ASP A 55 3.01 12.67 3.64
CA ASP A 55 3.19 11.61 4.65
C ASP A 55 2.77 10.23 4.14
N PHE A 56 2.26 10.15 2.92
CA PHE A 56 1.85 8.92 2.25
C PHE A 56 2.83 8.55 1.14
N ARG A 57 2.81 7.27 0.82
CA ARG A 57 3.57 6.66 -0.26
C ARG A 57 2.61 5.93 -1.19
N GLU A 58 2.95 5.89 -2.46
CA GLU A 58 2.24 5.15 -3.49
C GLU A 58 3.13 4.06 -4.07
N CYS A 59 2.56 2.87 -4.21
CA CYS A 59 3.19 1.69 -4.77
C CYS A 59 2.29 1.07 -5.85
N HIS A 60 2.83 0.82 -7.04
CA HIS A 60 2.16 0.22 -8.20
C HIS A 60 2.27 -1.30 -8.13
N ILE A 61 1.21 -1.99 -7.71
CA ILE A 61 1.15 -3.47 -7.69
C ILE A 61 0.97 -3.99 -9.12
N LYS A 62 0.10 -3.34 -9.90
CA LYS A 62 -0.08 -3.52 -11.35
C LYS A 62 -0.15 -2.15 -12.03
N PRO A 63 -0.09 -2.07 -13.38
CA PRO A 63 -0.19 -0.80 -14.09
C PRO A 63 -1.42 0.05 -13.71
N ASP A 64 -2.55 -0.58 -13.36
CA ASP A 64 -3.77 0.10 -12.91
C ASP A 64 -4.21 -0.34 -11.50
N LEU A 65 -3.28 -0.83 -10.67
CA LEU A 65 -3.53 -1.17 -9.28
C LEU A 65 -2.47 -0.58 -8.37
N LEU A 66 -2.90 0.32 -7.49
CA LEU A 66 -2.04 1.11 -6.63
C LEU A 66 -2.39 0.84 -5.18
N LEU A 67 -1.37 0.74 -4.35
CA LEU A 67 -1.45 0.77 -2.90
C LEU A 67 -0.95 2.14 -2.41
N VAL A 68 -1.83 2.88 -1.75
CA VAL A 68 -1.42 4.05 -0.96
C VAL A 68 -1.28 3.63 0.48
N TYR A 69 -0.14 3.92 1.08
CA TYR A 69 0.16 3.55 2.46
C TYR A 69 0.93 4.66 3.20
N LYS A 70 0.95 4.57 4.53
CA LYS A 70 1.79 5.41 5.40
C LYS A 70 2.57 4.50 6.35
N LYS A 71 3.83 4.84 6.61
CA LYS A 71 4.64 4.22 7.66
C LYS A 71 4.79 5.20 8.81
N ASP A 72 4.32 4.79 9.99
CA ASP A 72 4.62 5.47 11.24
C ASP A 72 5.81 4.78 11.89
N LYS A 73 6.95 5.48 11.93
CA LYS A 73 8.21 4.92 12.45
C LYS A 73 8.26 4.90 13.97
N ASP A 74 7.50 5.77 14.63
CA ASP A 74 7.47 5.89 16.08
C ASP A 74 6.56 4.81 16.67
N LEU A 75 5.41 4.58 16.04
CA LEU A 75 4.45 3.55 16.45
C LEU A 75 4.71 2.18 15.82
N LEU A 76 5.66 2.08 14.89
CA LEU A 76 5.93 0.87 14.10
C LEU A 76 4.67 0.34 13.41
N ILE A 77 3.90 1.22 12.77
CA ILE A 77 2.67 0.86 12.05
C ILE A 77 2.81 1.11 10.55
N LEU A 78 2.36 0.16 9.74
CA LEU A 78 2.07 0.33 8.32
C LEU A 78 0.57 0.48 8.12
N ILE A 79 0.12 1.65 7.67
CA ILE A 79 -1.29 1.91 7.38
C ILE A 79 -1.52 1.68 5.89
N ALA A 80 -2.19 0.59 5.53
CA ALA A 80 -2.69 0.37 4.17
C ALA A 80 -3.95 1.23 3.97
N PHE A 81 -3.79 2.36 3.28
CA PHE A 81 -4.77 3.44 3.26
C PHE A 81 -5.81 3.28 2.14
N LYS A 82 -5.38 3.08 0.89
CA LYS A 82 -6.26 2.86 -0.27
C LYS A 82 -5.64 1.81 -1.19
N LEU A 83 -6.51 1.08 -1.90
CA LEU A 83 -6.16 0.12 -2.93
C LEU A 83 -7.13 0.32 -4.11
N GLY A 84 -6.62 0.41 -5.33
CA GLY A 84 -7.45 0.62 -6.52
C GLY A 84 -6.71 1.29 -7.66
N SER A 85 -7.44 1.65 -8.71
CA SER A 85 -6.91 2.41 -9.87
C SER A 85 -6.55 3.86 -9.51
N HIS A 86 -5.76 4.54 -10.35
CA HIS A 86 -5.45 5.97 -10.15
C HIS A 86 -6.73 6.81 -10.02
N SER A 87 -7.73 6.53 -10.85
CA SER A 87 -9.01 7.25 -10.87
C SER A 87 -9.86 7.05 -9.62
N GLU A 88 -9.74 5.90 -8.95
CA GLU A 88 -10.45 5.62 -7.70
C GLU A 88 -9.77 6.28 -6.49
N ILE A 89 -8.45 6.50 -6.57
CA ILE A 89 -7.66 7.00 -5.46
C ILE A 89 -7.55 8.53 -5.44
N PHE A 90 -7.36 9.17 -6.60
CA PHE A 90 -7.02 10.61 -6.74
C PHE A 90 -8.09 11.46 -7.43
N LYS A 91 -9.35 11.03 -7.37
CA LYS A 91 -10.48 11.82 -7.88
C LYS A 91 -10.75 13.06 -7.05
#